data_AF-A0A9X1C9Y8-F1
#
_entry.id   AF-A0A9X1C9Y8-F1
#
_cell.length_a   1.000
_cell.length_b   1.000
_cell.length_c   1.000
_cell.angle_alpha   90.00
_cell.angle_beta   90.00
_cell.angle_gamma   90.00
#
_symmetry.space_group_name_H-M   'P 1'
#
loop_
_entity.id
_entity.type
_entity.pdbx_description
1 polymer ?
#
loop_
_entity_poly.entity_id
_entity_poly.type
_entity_poly.pdbx_seq_one_letter_code
_entity_poly.pdbx_strand_id
1 'polypeptide(L)' 'MSKKFIELELGSHIIVHGFDAQNKEISERVEAEGFTKKIVAMSRIKSISENYILTDYTAGRIVYWEYKADYESIKKELIK' A
#
# COMPACT_ATOMS: atom_id res chain seq x y z
N MET A 1 -19.33 12.60 -8.71
CA MET A 1 -18.84 11.21 -8.72
C MET A 1 -17.60 11.15 -7.85
N SER A 2 -17.54 10.26 -6.84
CA SER A 2 -16.30 10.11 -6.07
C SER A 2 -15.20 9.50 -6.95
N LYS A 3 -13.95 9.93 -6.74
CA LYS A 3 -12.80 9.31 -7.41
C LYS A 3 -12.74 7.83 -6.99
N LYS A 4 -12.60 6.93 -7.97
CA LYS A 4 -12.48 5.48 -7.72
C LYS A 4 -11.03 5.02 -7.63
N PHE A 5 -10.11 5.86 -8.12
CA PHE A 5 -8.70 5.54 -8.25
C PHE A 5 -7.84 6.75 -7.87
N ILE A 6 -6.62 6.47 -7.44
CA ILE A 6 -5.58 7.44 -7.10
C ILE A 6 -4.27 7.04 -7.80
N GLU A 7 -3.56 8.01 -8.37
CA GLU A 7 -2.18 7.81 -8.85
C GLU A 7 -1.23 7.94 -7.66
N LEU A 8 -0.32 6.96 -7.52
CA LEU A 8 0.69 6.91 -6.46
C LEU A 8 2.05 6.59 -7.08
N GLU A 9 3.11 7.15 -6.51
CA GLU A 9 4.49 6.72 -6.76
C GLU A 9 4.87 5.71 -5.68
N LEU A 10 5.05 4.43 -6.06
CA LEU A 10 5.27 3.31 -5.15
C LEU A 10 6.64 2.67 -5.36
N GLY A 11 7.33 2.33 -4.28
CA GLY A 11 8.68 1.76 -4.28
C GLY A 11 8.74 0.34 -3.73
N SER A 12 9.78 0.05 -2.93
CA SER A 12 9.93 -1.22 -2.23
C SER A 12 8.70 -1.52 -1.36
N HIS A 13 8.41 -2.79 -1.17
CA HIS A 13 7.19 -3.19 -0.45
C HIS A 13 7.36 -4.50 0.31
N ILE A 14 6.47 -4.70 1.27
CA ILE A 14 6.40 -5.91 2.09
C ILE A 14 5.05 -6.58 1.82
N ILE A 15 5.09 -7.82 1.36
CA ILE A 15 3.91 -8.66 1.15
C ILE A 15 3.73 -9.52 2.41
N VAL A 16 2.56 -9.45 3.03
CA VAL A 16 2.21 -10.32 4.16
C VAL A 16 1.40 -11.50 3.65
N HIS A 17 1.91 -12.71 3.90
CA HIS A 17 1.31 -13.97 3.46
C HIS A 17 0.41 -14.63 4.50
N GLY A 18 0.51 -14.22 5.77
CA GLY A 18 -0.22 -14.79 6.90
C GLY A 18 0.68 -14.93 8.12
N PHE A 19 0.36 -15.90 8.99
CA PHE A 19 1.12 -16.21 10.18
C PHE A 19 1.52 -17.69 10.17
N ASP A 20 2.68 -18.01 10.74
CA ASP A 20 3.11 -19.38 10.96
C ASP A 20 2.41 -20.02 12.18
N ALA A 21 2.75 -21.29 12.47
CA ALA A 21 2.17 -22.04 13.58
C ALA A 21 2.52 -21.46 14.97
N GLN A 22 3.49 -20.55 15.05
CA GLN A 22 3.89 -19.85 16.27
C GLN A 22 3.31 -18.42 16.32
N ASN A 23 2.38 -18.08 15.41
CA ASN A 23 1.77 -16.77 15.28
C ASN A 23 2.78 -15.65 14.93
N LYS A 24 3.86 -16.00 14.24
CA LYS A 24 4.80 -15.02 13.68
C LYS A 24 4.40 -14.71 12.24
N GLU A 25 4.44 -13.44 11.87
CA GLU A 25 4.11 -12.98 10.52
C GLU A 25 5.06 -13.61 9.50
N ILE A 26 4.49 -14.18 8.43
CA ILE A 26 5.20 -14.63 7.24
C ILE A 26 5.11 -13.50 6.23
N SER A 27 6.21 -12.78 6.02
CA SER A 27 6.28 -11.68 5.06
C SER A 27 7.52 -11.75 4.17
N GLU A 28 7.37 -11.19 2.98
CA GLU A 28 8.41 -11.08 1.95
C GLU A 28 8.66 -9.61 1.66
N ARG A 29 9.92 -9.18 1.74
CA ARG A 29 10.32 -7.83 1.29
C ARG A 29 10.82 -7.91 -0.14
N VAL A 30 10.21 -7.09 -1.00
CA VAL A 30 10.58 -6.93 -2.40
C VAL A 30 11.22 -5.56 -2.58
N GLU A 31 12.49 -5.55 -2.94
CA GLU A 31 13.22 -4.31 -3.22
C GLU A 31 12.95 -3.83 -4.64
N ALA A 32 12.60 -2.55 -4.78
CA ALA A 32 12.46 -1.88 -6.07
C ALA A 32 13.71 -1.05 -6.38
N GLU A 33 14.08 -0.96 -7.66
CA GLU A 33 15.17 -0.08 -8.10
C GLU A 33 14.84 1.42 -7.91
N GLY A 34 13.55 1.75 -7.75
CA GLY A 34 13.07 3.10 -7.50
C GLY A 34 11.55 3.16 -7.41
N PHE A 35 11.02 4.38 -7.31
CA PHE A 35 9.57 4.61 -7.29
C PHE A 35 8.99 4.57 -8.71
N THR A 36 7.85 3.90 -8.85
CA THR A 36 7.10 3.80 -10.11
C THR A 36 5.69 4.30 -9.94
N LYS A 37 5.15 4.93 -10.98
CA LYS A 37 3.77 5.42 -10.99
C LYS A 37 2.79 4.28 -11.16
N LYS A 38 1.75 4.25 -10.32
CA LYS A 38 0.69 3.25 -10.35
C LYS A 38 -0.66 3.88 -10.06
N ILE A 39 -1.67 3.49 -10.83
CA ILE A 39 -3.06 3.81 -10.53
C ILE A 39 -3.63 2.72 -9.62
N VAL A 40 -4.05 3.10 -8.42
CA VAL A 40 -4.56 2.18 -7.39
C VAL A 40 -6.02 2.48 -7.12
N ALA A 41 -6.84 1.43 -7.06
CA ALA A 41 -8.24 1.57 -6.66
C ALA A 41 -8.30 1.99 -5.18
N MET A 42 -9.00 3.09 -4.89
CA MET A 42 -9.08 3.62 -3.53
C MET A 42 -9.71 2.63 -2.55
N SER A 43 -10.62 1.77 -3.03
CA SER A 43 -11.23 0.70 -2.23
C SER A 43 -10.25 -0.36 -1.73
N ARG A 44 -9.04 -0.43 -2.28
CA ARG A 44 -7.99 -1.35 -1.82
C ARG A 44 -7.15 -0.75 -0.70
N ILE A 45 -7.15 0.57 -0.53
CA ILE A 45 -6.32 1.24 0.47
C ILE A 45 -6.96 1.05 1.85
N LYS A 46 -6.24 0.39 2.74
CA LYS A 46 -6.71 0.09 4.10
C LYS A 46 -6.28 1.16 5.09
N SER A 47 -5.07 1.68 4.92
CA SER A 47 -4.52 2.76 5.72
C SER A 47 -3.36 3.43 4.99
N ILE A 48 -3.03 4.64 5.45
CA ILE A 48 -1.84 5.38 5.04
C ILE A 48 -1.10 5.84 6.31
N SER A 49 0.22 5.88 6.25
CA SER A 49 1.11 6.51 7.23
C SER A 49 2.05 7.47 6.50
N GLU A 50 2.96 8.11 7.22
CA GLU A 50 3.95 9.01 6.59
C GLU A 50 4.83 8.29 5.56
N ASN A 51 5.17 7.02 5.80
CA ASN A 51 6.12 6.28 4.97
C ASN A 51 5.49 5.15 4.15
N TYR A 52 4.29 4.68 4.52
CA TYR A 52 3.68 3.50 3.93
C TYR A 52 2.21 3.67 3.54
N ILE A 53 1.81 2.98 2.47
CA ILE A 53 0.41 2.75 2.11
C ILE A 53 0.12 1.26 2.23
N LEU A 54 -0.90 0.90 3.01
CA LEU A 54 -1.36 -0.47 3.14
C LEU A 54 -2.48 -0.74 2.14
N THR A 55 -2.34 -1.80 1.36
CA THR A 55 -3.34 -2.20 0.36
C THR A 55 -3.73 -3.66 0.46
N ASP A 56 -5.00 -3.96 0.16
CA ASP A 56 -5.42 -5.31 -0.18
C ASP A 56 -4.71 -5.79 -1.45
N TYR A 57 -4.36 -7.07 -1.49
CA TYR A 57 -3.67 -7.74 -2.58
C TYR A 57 -4.37 -9.05 -2.98
N THR A 58 -3.83 -9.72 -3.99
CA THR A 58 -4.40 -10.96 -4.51
C THR A 58 -4.41 -12.04 -3.43
N ALA A 59 -5.40 -12.94 -3.50
CA ALA A 59 -5.58 -14.05 -2.56
C ALA A 59 -5.65 -13.65 -1.08
N GLY A 60 -6.25 -12.49 -0.77
CA GLY A 60 -6.49 -12.05 0.61
C GLY A 60 -5.24 -11.55 1.34
N ARG A 61 -4.12 -11.37 0.63
CA ARG A 61 -2.90 -10.81 1.20
C ARG A 61 -3.00 -9.30 1.37
N ILE A 62 -2.12 -8.75 2.19
CA ILE A 62 -1.94 -7.30 2.32
C ILE A 62 -0.52 -6.93 1.94
N VAL A 63 -0.34 -5.71 1.44
CA VAL A 63 0.98 -5.19 1.03
C VAL A 63 1.18 -3.80 1.58
N TYR A 64 2.31 -3.61 2.28
CA TYR A 64 2.83 -2.32 2.69
C TYR A 64 3.74 -1.78 1.59
N TRP A 65 3.33 -0.71 0.93
CA TRP A 65 4.13 -0.04 -0.09
C TRP A 65 4.82 1.16 0.51
N GLU A 66 6.13 1.29 0.30
CA GLU A 66 6.77 2.60 0.36
C GLU A 66 6.16 3.47 -0.73
N TYR A 67 5.89 4.73 -0.41
CA TYR A 67 5.36 5.68 -1.37
C TYR A 67 6.06 7.02 -1.27
N LYS A 68 6.06 7.76 -2.37
CA LYS A 68 6.67 9.09 -2.46
C LYS A 68 5.57 10.13 -2.68
N ALA A 69 4.98 10.60 -1.60
CA ALA A 69 4.07 11.75 -1.62
C ALA A 69 3.94 12.38 -0.24
N ASP A 70 3.35 13.57 -0.19
CA ASP A 70 2.97 14.23 1.06
C ASP A 70 1.71 13.57 1.67
N TYR A 71 1.81 13.15 2.93
CA TYR A 71 0.73 12.47 3.65
C TYR A 71 -0.58 13.28 3.64
N GLU A 72 -0.52 14.59 3.90
CA GLU A 72 -1.72 15.44 3.98
C GLU A 72 -2.39 15.58 2.61
N SER A 73 -1.62 15.56 1.52
CA SER A 73 -2.14 15.56 0.16
C SER A 73 -2.91 14.26 -0.16
N ILE A 74 -2.39 13.10 0.24
CA ILE A 74 -3.08 11.81 0.05
C ILE A 74 -4.32 11.71 0.93
N LYS A 75 -4.21 12.12 2.20
CA LYS A 75 -5.33 12.14 3.16
C LYS A 75 -6.52 12.97 2.65
N LYS A 76 -6.25 14.15 2.07
CA LYS A 76 -7.29 15.00 1.46
C LYS A 76 -8.00 14.31 0.29
N GLU A 77 -7.35 13.40 -0.42
CA GLU A 77 -7.98 12.66 -1.50
C GLU A 77 -8.80 11.46 -0.99
N LEU A 78 -8.39 10.84 0.13
CA LEU A 78 -9.05 9.65 0.70
C LEU A 78 -10.24 9.97 1.63
N ILE A 79 -10.21 11.08 2.37
CA ILE A 79 -11.19 11.40 3.44
C ILE A 79 -12.22 12.46 3.00
N LYS A 80 -12.21 12.88 1.73
CA LYS A 80 -13.16 13.87 1.19
C LYS A 80 -14.61 13.42 1.24
#